data_AF-A0A0Q9A6B2-F1
#
_entry.id   AF-A0A0Q9A6B2-F1
#
_cell.length_a   1.000
_cell.length_b   1.000
_cell.length_c   1.000
_cell.angle_alpha   90.00
_cell.angle_beta   90.00
_cell.angle_gamma   90.00
#
_symmetry.space_group_name_H-M   'P 1'
#
loop_
_entity.id
_entity.type
_entity.pdbx_description
1 polymer ?
#
loop_
_entity_poly.entity_id
_entity_poly.type
_entity_poly.pdbx_seq_one_letter_code
_entity_poly.pdbx_strand_id
1 'polypeptide(L)'
;MVGVVLAVCLAAAACFAYFRTSYLKIGGRIYSFWIARTQPDPLPDGSPAPPVIPPPDSYRGQVTADAQWWLMAVASVCAGVSALVLGMSGATLGVAALPVVLLAGTGFIDSYDGFPIARRRWVQLALIVVSSIPVFLLPPIAYLIGYYLDGPRRRS
;
A
#
# COMPACT_ATOMS: atom_id res chain seq x y z
N MET A 1 -29.69 -1.28 -2.54
CA MET A 1 -28.83 -0.88 -3.68
C MET A 1 -28.27 0.54 -3.52
N VAL A 2 -29.08 1.56 -3.20
CA VAL A 2 -28.62 2.96 -3.04
C VAL A 2 -27.47 3.12 -2.02
N GLY A 3 -27.55 2.45 -0.85
CA GLY A 3 -26.48 2.52 0.16
C GLY A 3 -25.14 1.92 -0.28
N VAL A 4 -25.16 0.86 -1.10
CA VAL A 4 -23.93 0.24 -1.64
C VAL A 4 -23.28 1.15 -2.67
N VAL A 5 -24.07 1.78 -3.55
CA VAL A 5 -23.56 2.73 -4.55
C VAL A 5 -22.93 3.95 -3.87
N LEU A 6 -23.60 4.51 -2.86
CA LEU A 6 -23.05 5.63 -2.06
C LEU A 6 -21.73 5.25 -1.36
N ALA A 7 -21.66 4.07 -0.75
CA ALA A 7 -20.43 3.59 -0.10
C ALA A 7 -19.28 3.44 -1.10
N VAL A 8 -19.54 2.89 -2.29
CA VAL A 8 -18.53 2.75 -3.36
C VAL A 8 -18.06 4.12 -3.85
N CYS A 9 -18.98 5.06 -4.10
CA CYS A 9 -18.62 6.41 -4.53
C CYS A 9 -17.80 7.16 -3.47
N LEU A 10 -18.17 7.05 -2.19
CA LEU A 10 -17.42 7.66 -1.08
C LEU A 10 -16.03 7.04 -0.94
N ALA A 11 -15.92 5.71 -1.03
CA ALA A 11 -14.64 5.02 -1.02
C ALA A 11 -13.75 5.45 -2.20
N ALA A 12 -14.32 5.52 -3.41
CA ALA A 12 -13.60 5.96 -4.61
C ALA A 12 -13.11 7.42 -4.48
N ALA A 13 -13.97 8.32 -3.97
CA ALA A 13 -13.60 9.71 -3.72
C ALA A 13 -12.52 9.84 -2.65
N ALA A 14 -12.61 9.07 -1.57
CA ALA A 14 -11.59 9.04 -0.51
C ALA A 14 -10.25 8.49 -1.03
N CYS A 15 -10.27 7.42 -1.81
CA CYS A 15 -9.08 6.89 -2.48
C CYS A 15 -8.47 7.93 -3.43
N PHE A 16 -9.30 8.57 -4.27
CA PHE A 16 -8.82 9.62 -5.18
C PHE A 16 -8.18 10.78 -4.40
N ALA A 17 -8.83 11.25 -3.34
CA ALA A 17 -8.29 12.30 -2.49
C ALA A 17 -6.95 11.89 -1.86
N TYR A 18 -6.87 10.67 -1.31
CA TYR A 18 -5.68 10.13 -0.67
C TYR A 18 -4.48 9.97 -1.62
N PHE A 19 -4.71 9.51 -2.86
CA PHE A 19 -3.63 9.28 -3.84
C PHE A 19 -3.23 10.52 -4.64
N ARG A 20 -4.17 11.44 -4.89
CA ARG A 20 -3.98 12.51 -5.89
C ARG A 20 -3.99 13.93 -5.32
N THR A 21 -4.41 14.11 -4.07
CA THR A 21 -4.63 15.44 -3.51
C THR A 21 -4.05 15.60 -2.10
N SER A 22 -3.98 16.84 -1.63
CA SER A 22 -3.67 17.19 -0.23
C SER A 22 -4.94 17.61 0.52
N TYR A 23 -6.12 17.20 0.06
CA TYR A 23 -7.41 17.68 0.57
C TYR A 23 -8.03 16.79 1.65
N LEU A 24 -7.49 15.58 1.88
CA LEU A 24 -8.00 14.71 2.92
C LEU A 24 -7.46 15.18 4.28
N LYS A 25 -8.20 16.07 4.93
CA LYS A 25 -7.84 16.61 6.25
C LYS A 25 -8.67 15.95 7.34
N ILE A 26 -7.99 15.34 8.32
CA ILE A 26 -8.62 14.71 9.48
C ILE A 26 -7.97 15.29 10.74
N GLY A 27 -8.75 15.88 11.63
CA GLY A 27 -8.26 16.41 12.91
C GLY A 27 -7.14 17.45 12.78
N GLY A 28 -7.21 18.34 11.78
CA GLY A 28 -6.19 19.36 11.55
C GLY A 28 -4.92 18.87 10.82
N ARG A 29 -4.87 17.61 10.40
CA ARG A 29 -3.73 17.06 9.65
C ARG A 29 -4.14 16.62 8.25
N ILE A 30 -3.32 16.96 7.25
CA ILE A 30 -3.48 16.46 5.88
C ILE A 30 -2.92 15.04 5.82
N TYR A 31 -3.73 14.10 5.34
CA TYR A 31 -3.34 12.72 5.10
C TYR A 31 -3.23 12.49 3.59
N SER A 32 -2.10 11.98 3.14
CA SER A 32 -1.90 11.63 1.73
C SER A 32 -0.96 10.44 1.59
N PHE A 33 -1.06 9.74 0.46
CA PHE A 33 -0.17 8.62 0.16
C PHE A 33 1.29 9.05 -0.03
N TRP A 34 1.49 10.27 -0.54
CA TRP A 34 2.81 10.82 -0.86
C TRP A 34 3.34 11.67 0.29
N ILE A 35 4.55 11.38 0.76
CA ILE A 35 5.19 12.14 1.86
C ILE A 35 5.25 13.63 1.53
N ALA A 36 5.61 13.97 0.28
CA ALA A 36 5.69 15.36 -0.19
C ALA A 36 4.38 16.16 -0.09
N ARG A 37 3.23 15.48 -0.04
CA ARG A 37 1.90 16.10 0.03
C ARG A 37 1.32 16.12 1.44
N THR A 38 1.98 15.46 2.38
CA THR A 38 1.62 15.39 3.80
C THR A 38 2.25 16.58 4.50
N GLN A 39 1.85 17.81 4.18
CA GLN A 39 2.37 19.01 4.83
C GLN A 39 1.60 19.31 6.13
N PRO A 40 2.29 19.75 7.20
CA PRO A 40 1.61 20.38 8.34
C PRO A 40 0.94 21.68 7.89
N ASP A 41 -0.19 22.03 8.51
CA ASP A 41 -0.76 23.36 8.33
C ASP A 41 0.28 24.44 8.69
N PRO A 42 0.27 25.62 8.04
CA PRO A 42 1.07 26.76 8.46
C PRO A 42 0.86 27.04 9.95
N LEU A 43 1.93 27.43 10.65
CA LEU A 43 1.83 27.79 12.06
C LEU A 43 0.90 29.01 12.24
N PRO A 44 0.23 29.16 13.40
CA PRO A 44 -0.69 30.29 13.66
C PRO A 44 -0.05 31.67 13.51
N ASP A 45 1.28 31.75 13.58
CA ASP A 45 2.10 32.95 13.40
C ASP A 45 2.47 33.24 11.94
N GLY A 46 2.00 32.41 10.99
CA GLY A 46 2.28 32.54 9.56
C GLY A 46 3.67 32.06 9.15
N SER A 47 4.46 31.49 10.07
CA SER A 47 5.77 30.94 9.73
C SER A 47 5.65 29.64 8.94
N PRO A 48 6.61 29.34 8.04
CA PRO A 48 6.61 28.10 7.28
C PRO A 48 6.66 26.90 8.21
N ALA A 49 5.80 25.91 7.98
CA ALA A 49 5.86 24.64 8.70
C ALA A 49 7.23 23.96 8.47
N PRO A 50 7.79 23.27 9.48
CA PRO A 50 9.05 22.54 9.32
C PRO A 50 8.99 21.54 8.17
N PRO A 51 10.08 21.34 7.42
CA PRO A 51 10.12 20.36 6.34
C PRO A 51 9.87 18.95 6.88
N VAL A 52 9.03 18.19 6.18
CA VAL A 52 8.71 16.81 6.52
C VAL A 52 9.91 15.94 6.18
N ILE A 53 10.56 15.39 7.21
CA ILE A 53 11.68 14.46 7.05
C ILE A 53 11.09 13.07 6.75
N PRO A 54 11.36 12.46 5.59
CA PRO A 54 10.89 11.12 5.29
C PRO A 54 11.42 10.11 6.30
N PRO A 55 10.59 9.15 6.77
CA PRO A 55 11.07 8.06 7.61
C PRO A 55 12.21 7.28 6.94
N PRO A 56 13.19 6.75 7.70
CA PRO A 56 14.30 5.99 7.15
C PRO A 56 13.88 4.74 6.36
N ASP A 57 12.72 4.17 6.70
CA ASP A 57 12.13 3.02 6.03
C ASP A 57 11.14 3.40 4.92
N SER A 58 11.14 4.65 4.45
CA SER A 58 10.34 5.07 3.31
C SER A 58 10.82 4.46 2.00
N TYR A 59 9.91 4.30 1.04
CA TYR A 59 10.23 3.92 -0.33
C TYR A 59 10.79 5.14 -1.05
N ARG A 60 12.12 5.26 -1.07
CA ARG A 60 12.89 6.33 -1.72
C ARG A 60 12.46 7.75 -1.31
N GLY A 61 12.03 7.93 -0.05
CA GLY A 61 11.54 9.23 0.45
C GLY A 61 10.19 9.68 -0.12
N GLN A 62 9.52 8.84 -0.92
CA GLN A 62 8.27 9.21 -1.59
C GLN A 62 7.02 8.74 -0.83
N VAL A 63 7.06 7.51 -0.32
CA VAL A 63 5.92 6.83 0.34
C VAL A 63 6.42 6.19 1.62
N THR A 64 5.67 6.32 2.72
CA THR A 64 6.03 5.64 3.97
C THR A 64 5.86 4.13 3.83
N ALA A 65 6.63 3.34 4.59
CA ALA A 65 6.45 1.89 4.59
C ALA A 65 5.00 1.51 4.91
N ASP A 66 4.42 2.13 5.96
CA ASP A 66 3.04 1.85 6.35
C ASP A 66 2.04 2.10 5.22
N ALA A 67 2.14 3.22 4.51
CA ALA A 67 1.22 3.54 3.41
C ALA A 67 1.32 2.53 2.26
N GLN A 68 2.54 2.12 1.88
CA GLN A 68 2.78 1.11 0.85
C GLN A 68 2.19 -0.24 1.26
N TRP A 69 2.43 -0.68 2.50
CA TRP A 69 1.96 -1.97 3.00
C TRP A 69 0.45 -2.02 3.16
N TRP A 70 -0.20 -0.92 3.56
CA TRP A 70 -1.65 -0.82 3.58
C TRP A 70 -2.27 -0.84 2.18
N LEU A 71 -1.65 -0.19 1.19
CA LEU A 71 -2.10 -0.27 -0.19
C LEU A 71 -2.09 -1.73 -0.69
N MET A 72 -0.99 -2.45 -0.46
CA MET A 72 -0.89 -3.85 -0.85
C MET A 72 -1.91 -4.73 -0.12
N ALA A 73 -2.12 -4.51 1.19
CA ALA A 73 -3.13 -5.24 1.96
C ALA A 73 -4.54 -5.02 1.43
N VAL A 74 -4.94 -3.77 1.14
CA VAL A 74 -6.25 -3.47 0.57
C VAL A 74 -6.41 -4.10 -0.82
N ALA A 75 -5.39 -4.00 -1.68
CA ALA A 75 -5.43 -4.62 -3.01
C ALA A 75 -5.57 -6.15 -2.93
N SER A 76 -4.84 -6.80 -2.01
CA SER A 76 -4.95 -8.25 -1.77
C SER A 76 -6.31 -8.65 -1.19
N VAL A 77 -6.92 -7.81 -0.34
CA VAL A 77 -8.28 -8.05 0.16
C VAL A 77 -9.29 -7.94 -0.97
N CYS A 78 -9.20 -6.91 -1.81
CA CYS A 78 -10.08 -6.76 -2.98
C CYS A 78 -9.97 -7.96 -3.93
N ALA A 79 -8.75 -8.47 -4.17
CA ALA A 79 -8.54 -9.67 -4.99
C ALA A 79 -9.17 -10.91 -4.36
N GLY A 80 -8.93 -11.16 -3.07
CA GLY A 80 -9.50 -12.30 -2.35
C GLY A 80 -11.03 -12.28 -2.31
N VAL A 81 -11.62 -11.13 -1.98
CA VAL A 81 -13.09 -10.94 -1.96
C VAL A 81 -13.67 -11.13 -3.37
N SER A 82 -13.03 -10.58 -4.40
CA SER A 82 -13.48 -10.76 -5.78
C SER A 82 -13.48 -12.23 -6.19
N ALA A 83 -12.45 -12.99 -5.82
CA ALA A 83 -12.40 -14.43 -6.10
C ALA A 83 -13.47 -15.23 -5.36
N LEU A 84 -13.80 -14.85 -4.12
CA LEU A 84 -14.87 -15.50 -3.36
C LEU A 84 -16.27 -15.18 -3.90
N VAL A 85 -16.51 -13.93 -4.30
CA VAL A 85 -17.85 -13.46 -4.70
C VAL A 85 -18.14 -13.74 -6.17
N LEU A 86 -17.16 -13.51 -7.05
CA LEU A 86 -17.31 -13.60 -8.50
C LEU A 86 -16.75 -14.91 -9.08
N GLY A 87 -16.11 -15.74 -8.24
CA GLY A 87 -15.34 -16.89 -8.68
C GLY A 87 -14.05 -16.48 -9.41
N MET A 88 -13.32 -17.48 -9.92
CA MET A 88 -12.12 -17.27 -10.74
C MET A 88 -12.51 -16.93 -12.19
N SER A 89 -12.88 -15.68 -12.42
CA SER A 89 -13.17 -15.13 -13.76
C SER A 89 -12.01 -14.30 -14.30
N GLY A 90 -12.05 -13.93 -15.59
CA GLY A 90 -11.07 -13.01 -16.18
C GLY A 90 -11.00 -11.66 -15.45
N ALA A 91 -12.13 -11.14 -14.95
CA ALA A 91 -12.16 -9.92 -14.16
C ALA A 91 -11.44 -10.10 -12.82
N THR A 92 -11.67 -11.22 -12.13
CA THR A 92 -10.97 -11.58 -10.88
C THR A 92 -9.46 -11.69 -11.10
N LEU A 93 -9.02 -12.30 -12.21
CA LEU A 93 -7.61 -12.37 -12.57
C LEU A 93 -7.00 -10.98 -12.79
N GLY A 94 -7.74 -10.06 -13.43
CA GLY A 94 -7.31 -8.68 -13.60
C GLY A 94 -7.13 -7.95 -12.26
N VAL A 95 -8.06 -8.12 -11.32
CA VAL A 95 -7.94 -7.54 -9.96
C VAL A 95 -6.78 -8.17 -9.20
N ALA A 96 -6.58 -9.47 -9.30
CA ALA A 96 -5.50 -10.20 -8.61
C ALA A 96 -4.10 -9.90 -9.18
N ALA A 97 -3.99 -9.52 -10.46
CA ALA A 97 -2.71 -9.16 -11.07
C ALA A 97 -2.07 -7.93 -10.42
N LEU A 98 -2.89 -6.95 -9.99
CA LEU A 98 -2.40 -5.72 -9.36
C LEU A 98 -1.58 -5.97 -8.10
N PRO A 99 -2.10 -6.62 -7.03
CA PRO A 99 -1.31 -6.90 -5.84
C PRO A 99 -0.12 -7.82 -6.13
N VAL A 100 -0.23 -8.76 -7.07
CA VAL A 100 0.90 -9.63 -7.48
C VAL A 100 2.08 -8.82 -8.00
N VAL A 101 1.85 -7.92 -8.95
CA VAL A 101 2.92 -7.08 -9.54
C VAL A 101 3.49 -6.12 -8.50
N LEU A 102 2.63 -5.48 -7.70
CA LEU A 102 3.07 -4.56 -6.65
C LEU A 102 3.93 -5.27 -5.59
N LEU A 103 3.52 -6.46 -5.15
CA LEU A 103 4.26 -7.23 -4.16
C LEU A 103 5.56 -7.78 -4.71
N ALA A 104 5.61 -8.24 -5.96
CA ALA A 104 6.86 -8.65 -6.60
C ALA A 104 7.89 -7.52 -6.64
N GLY A 105 7.47 -6.33 -7.12
CA GLY A 105 8.34 -5.15 -7.14
C GLY A 105 8.75 -4.70 -5.74
N THR A 106 7.82 -4.74 -4.79
CA THR A 106 8.10 -4.33 -3.39
C THR A 106 9.07 -5.29 -2.71
N GLY A 107 8.94 -6.60 -2.92
CA GLY A 107 9.88 -7.59 -2.41
C GLY A 107 11.30 -7.35 -2.95
N PHE A 108 11.41 -7.11 -4.26
CA PHE A 108 12.69 -6.78 -4.89
C PHE A 108 13.31 -5.50 -4.28
N ILE A 109 12.53 -4.44 -4.14
CA ILE A 109 13.00 -3.18 -3.55
C ILE A 109 13.41 -3.36 -2.09
N ASP A 110 12.62 -4.09 -1.29
CA ASP A 110 12.95 -4.35 0.12
C ASP A 110 14.28 -5.08 0.26
N SER A 111 14.52 -6.11 -0.57
CA SER A 111 15.80 -6.83 -0.58
C SER A 111 16.95 -5.95 -1.07
N TYR A 112 16.74 -5.22 -2.17
CA TYR A 112 17.76 -4.34 -2.76
C TYR A 112 18.21 -3.25 -1.78
N ASP A 113 17.28 -2.66 -1.04
CA ASP A 113 17.52 -1.63 -0.03
C ASP A 113 18.06 -2.23 1.30
N GLY A 114 18.16 -3.57 1.42
CA GLY A 114 18.67 -4.25 2.60
C GLY A 114 17.71 -4.28 3.79
N PHE A 115 16.42 -4.06 3.56
CA PHE A 115 15.42 -4.15 4.62
C PHE A 115 15.02 -5.61 4.90
N PRO A 116 14.63 -5.92 6.15
CA PRO A 116 14.07 -7.23 6.46
C PRO A 116 12.74 -7.46 5.72
N ILE A 117 12.34 -8.73 5.65
CA ILE A 117 11.01 -9.13 5.16
C ILE A 117 9.93 -8.21 5.73
N ALA A 118 9.12 -7.73 4.80
CA ALA A 118 8.03 -6.81 4.98
C ALA A 118 8.35 -5.48 5.67
N ARG A 119 9.62 -5.07 5.74
CA ARG A 119 10.08 -3.98 6.63
C ARG A 119 9.50 -4.11 8.06
N ARG A 120 9.25 -5.35 8.52
CA ARG A 120 8.59 -5.70 9.79
C ARG A 120 7.10 -5.31 9.92
N ARG A 121 6.39 -5.05 8.83
CA ARG A 121 4.95 -4.76 8.78
C ARG A 121 4.10 -6.04 8.85
N TRP A 122 4.23 -6.76 9.96
CA TRP A 122 3.67 -8.11 10.13
C TRP A 122 2.15 -8.17 10.10
N VAL A 123 1.46 -7.14 10.59
CA VAL A 123 -0.01 -7.08 10.57
C VAL A 123 -0.51 -7.01 9.12
N GLN A 124 0.08 -6.13 8.31
CA GLN A 124 -0.27 -5.98 6.90
C GLN A 124 0.11 -7.22 6.10
N LEU A 125 1.28 -7.81 6.37
CA LEU A 125 1.68 -9.07 5.75
C LEU A 125 0.70 -10.20 6.08
N ALA A 126 0.26 -10.32 7.33
CA ALA A 126 -0.72 -11.33 7.73
C ALA A 126 -2.06 -11.14 7.01
N LEU A 127 -2.53 -9.89 6.88
CA LEU A 127 -3.73 -9.57 6.10
C LEU A 127 -3.57 -9.99 4.63
N ILE A 128 -2.44 -9.65 4.00
CA ILE A 128 -2.12 -10.04 2.62
C ILE A 128 -2.15 -11.57 2.47
N VAL A 129 -1.53 -12.32 3.38
CA VAL A 129 -1.46 -13.78 3.31
C VAL A 129 -2.85 -14.40 3.43
N VAL A 130 -3.60 -14.03 4.48
CA VAL A 130 -4.94 -14.60 4.72
C VAL A 130 -5.89 -14.24 3.58
N SER A 131 -5.90 -12.99 3.13
CA SER A 131 -6.79 -12.57 2.05
C SER A 131 -6.41 -13.16 0.68
N SER A 132 -5.19 -13.66 0.53
CA SER A 132 -4.70 -14.25 -0.72
C SER A 132 -5.04 -15.74 -0.86
N ILE A 133 -5.59 -16.41 0.16
CA ILE A 133 -5.97 -17.83 0.09
C ILE A 133 -6.89 -18.13 -1.11
N PRO A 134 -7.95 -17.33 -1.40
CA PRO A 134 -8.83 -17.58 -2.55
C PRO A 134 -8.16 -17.43 -3.91
N VAL A 135 -7.03 -16.72 -3.98
CA VAL A 135 -6.23 -16.50 -5.19
C VAL A 135 -4.89 -17.25 -5.13
N PHE A 136 -4.91 -18.44 -4.51
CA PHE A 136 -3.79 -19.38 -4.46
C PHE A 136 -2.49 -18.80 -3.88
N LEU A 137 -2.59 -17.85 -2.94
CA LEU A 137 -1.46 -17.18 -2.31
C LEU A 137 -0.51 -16.48 -3.33
N LEU A 138 -0.98 -16.19 -4.54
CA LEU A 138 -0.15 -15.59 -5.58
C LEU A 138 0.53 -14.27 -5.12
N PRO A 139 -0.15 -13.31 -4.46
CA PRO A 139 0.50 -12.07 -4.02
C PRO A 139 1.67 -12.27 -3.03
N PRO A 140 1.53 -12.98 -1.89
CA PRO A 140 2.66 -13.19 -0.99
C PRO A 140 3.76 -14.07 -1.61
N ILE A 141 3.43 -15.02 -2.49
CA ILE A 141 4.45 -15.78 -3.24
C ILE A 141 5.26 -14.83 -4.14
N ALA A 142 4.58 -13.94 -4.86
CA ALA A 142 5.23 -12.95 -5.72
C ALA A 142 6.15 -12.02 -4.93
N TYR A 143 5.74 -11.59 -3.72
CA TYR A 143 6.61 -10.86 -2.80
C TYR A 143 7.89 -11.62 -2.49
N LEU A 144 7.77 -12.88 -2.07
CA LEU A 144 8.92 -13.71 -1.71
C LEU A 144 9.85 -13.95 -2.90
N ILE A 145 9.28 -14.21 -4.09
CA ILE A 145 10.08 -14.32 -5.32
C ILE A 145 10.86 -13.02 -5.55
N GLY A 146 10.19 -11.86 -5.52
CA GLY A 146 10.84 -10.55 -5.64
C GLY A 146 11.96 -10.36 -4.63
N TYR A 147 11.68 -10.67 -3.36
CA TYR A 147 12.62 -10.51 -2.25
C TYR A 147 13.84 -11.42 -2.35
N TYR A 148 13.69 -12.65 -2.87
CA TYR A 148 14.81 -13.57 -3.01
C TYR A 148 15.52 -13.52 -4.36
N LEU A 149 15.00 -12.79 -5.35
CA LEU A 149 15.59 -12.68 -6.70
C LEU A 149 16.96 -11.98 -6.72
N ASP A 150 17.20 -10.94 -5.92
CA ASP A 150 18.52 -10.30 -5.82
C ASP A 150 19.47 -11.06 -4.87
N GLY A 151 18.96 -12.10 -4.19
CA GLY A 151 19.64 -12.77 -3.08
C GLY A 151 19.91 -11.81 -1.92
N PRO A 152 19.92 -12.24 -0.66
CA PRO A 152 20.45 -11.39 0.39
C PRO A 152 21.93 -11.20 0.10
N ARG A 153 22.31 -10.06 -0.50
CA ARG A 153 23.67 -9.52 -0.36
C ARG A 153 23.82 -9.22 1.12
N ARG A 154 24.15 -10.26 1.89
CA ARG A 154 24.73 -10.16 3.22
C ARG A 154 26.02 -9.39 3.00
N ARG A 155 25.94 -8.06 3.00
CA ARG A 155 27.11 -7.20 3.04
C ARG A 155 27.73 -7.46 4.42
N SER A 156 28.70 -8.37 4.41
CA SER A 156 29.69 -8.58 5.47
C SER A 156 30.44 -7.29 5.73
#